data_AF-A0AAV6CIW4-F1
#
_entry.id   AF-A0AAV6CIW4-F1
#
_cell.length_a   1.000
_cell.length_b   1.000
_cell.length_c   1.000
_cell.angle_alpha   90.00
_cell.angle_beta   90.00
_cell.angle_gamma   90.00
#
_symmetry.space_group_name_H-M   'P 1'
#
loop_
_entity.id
_entity.type
_entity.pdbx_description
1 polymer ?
#
loop_
_entity_poly.entity_id
_entity_poly.type
_entity_poly.pdbx_seq_one_letter_code
_entity_poly.pdbx_strand_id
1 'polypeptide(L)'
;MKLEKIRIRNLRSLADTGFIDLKPLTLLVGVNSSGKSTFLRTFPLLRQSVETVTKGPILWYGRYVDFGGFDTAVMRTASPREVTMDFQVQLRPNADPTEVRSWYYPAIRVLEELPTTVSLSLTSLAEGETKPSKVEIRFADHYIVIEADPEGRIKCFRLNDRDILEGSDFRLAAGENLLPRLVLT
;
A
#
# COMPACT_ATOMS: atom_id res chain seq x y z
N MET A 1 0.32 -3.99 14.13
CA MET A 1 1.03 -4.11 12.84
C MET A 1 2.17 -3.11 12.83
N LYS A 2 3.40 -3.58 12.61
CA LYS A 2 4.59 -2.71 12.56
C LYS A 2 5.04 -2.58 11.11
N LEU A 3 5.27 -1.34 10.64
CA LEU A 3 5.86 -1.07 9.34
C LEU A 3 7.38 -1.20 9.44
N GLU A 4 7.99 -2.06 8.62
CA GLU A 4 9.43 -2.34 8.66
C GLU A 4 10.17 -1.77 7.47
N LYS A 5 9.56 -1.86 6.28
CA LYS A 5 10.14 -1.34 5.05
C LYS A 5 9.09 -0.64 4.20
N ILE A 6 9.55 0.33 3.43
CA ILE A 6 8.72 1.03 2.44
C ILE A 6 9.46 1.12 1.12
N ARG A 7 8.75 0.96 0.02
CA ARG A 7 9.24 1.24 -1.34
C ARG A 7 8.26 2.16 -2.04
N ILE A 8 8.78 3.17 -2.71
CA ILE A 8 8.01 4.15 -3.45
C ILE A 8 8.46 4.10 -4.90
N ARG A 9 7.50 3.99 -5.82
CA ARG A 9 7.74 3.92 -7.25
C ARG A 9 6.97 5.02 -7.96
N ASN A 10 7.62 5.62 -8.95
CA ASN A 10 7.08 6.65 -9.84
C ASN A 10 6.48 7.89 -9.12
N LEU A 11 7.03 8.30 -7.98
CA LEU A 11 6.58 9.50 -7.25
C LEU A 11 7.57 10.66 -7.46
N ARG A 12 7.18 11.66 -8.23
CA ARG A 12 7.99 12.82 -8.65
C ARG A 12 9.36 12.38 -9.20
N SER A 13 10.44 12.59 -8.45
CA SER A 13 11.81 12.21 -8.84
C SER A 13 12.21 10.81 -8.39
N LEU A 14 11.35 10.10 -7.66
CA LEU A 14 11.58 8.72 -7.21
C LEU A 14 11.06 7.76 -8.27
N ALA A 15 11.95 7.27 -9.14
CA ALA A 15 11.60 6.21 -10.09
C ALA A 15 11.27 4.91 -9.36
N ASP A 16 12.21 4.47 -8.53
CA ASP A 16 12.07 3.32 -7.65
C ASP A 16 13.09 3.46 -6.53
N THR A 17 12.63 3.49 -5.29
CA THR A 17 13.52 3.59 -4.13
C THR A 17 14.16 2.26 -3.75
N GLY A 18 13.66 1.14 -4.28
CA GLY A 18 13.81 -0.16 -3.62
C GLY A 18 13.14 -0.16 -2.24
N PHE A 19 13.21 -1.29 -1.54
CA PHE A 19 12.77 -1.35 -0.15
C PHE A 19 13.79 -0.65 0.76
N ILE A 20 13.33 0.37 1.48
CA ILE A 20 14.09 1.10 2.48
C ILE A 20 13.66 0.60 3.86
N ASP A 21 14.62 0.12 4.65
CA ASP A 21 14.40 -0.26 6.05
C ASP A 21 14.11 0.98 6.90
N LEU A 22 13.02 0.93 7.67
CA LEU A 22 12.64 1.98 8.61
C LEU A 22 13.13 1.60 10.01
N LYS A 23 14.34 2.06 10.33
CA LYS A 23 14.91 1.94 11.68
C LYS A 23 14.50 3.13 12.54
N PRO A 24 14.48 2.99 13.89
CA PRO A 24 14.14 4.09 14.80
C PRO A 24 14.90 5.40 14.51
N LEU A 25 16.15 5.29 14.03
CA LEU A 25 16.89 6.40 13.43
C LEU A 25 17.28 6.04 12.00
N THR A 26 16.79 6.82 11.05
CA THR A 26 17.08 6.68 9.62
C THR A 26 17.60 8.02 9.08
N LEU A 27 18.83 8.02 8.55
CA LEU A 27 19.47 9.22 7.99
C LEU A 27 19.48 9.15 6.46
N LEU A 28 18.95 10.19 5.81
CA LEU A 28 18.93 10.31 4.35
C LEU A 28 20.02 11.28 3.90
N VAL A 29 21.05 10.75 3.25
CA VAL A 29 22.17 11.53 2.71
C VAL A 29 22.22 11.43 1.18
N GLY A 30 22.72 12.48 0.51
CA GLY A 30 22.86 12.50 -0.95
C GLY A 30 22.76 13.90 -1.54
N VAL A 31 23.07 14.03 -2.82
CA VAL A 31 23.10 15.32 -3.55
C VAL A 31 21.75 16.03 -3.58
N ASN A 32 21.75 17.35 -3.76
CA ASN A 32 20.51 18.11 -3.93
C ASN A 32 19.68 17.55 -5.08
N SER A 33 18.36 17.63 -4.93
CA SER A 33 17.39 17.13 -5.92
C SER A 33 17.41 15.60 -6.15
N SER A 34 18.14 14.82 -5.34
CA SER A 34 18.13 13.34 -5.41
C SER A 34 16.84 12.67 -4.94
N GLY A 35 15.80 13.45 -4.57
CA GLY A 35 14.51 12.92 -4.12
C GLY A 35 14.36 12.72 -2.61
N LYS A 36 15.35 13.05 -1.78
CA LYS A 36 15.26 12.95 -0.29
C LYS A 36 14.02 13.62 0.29
N SER A 37 13.76 14.87 -0.12
CA SER A 37 12.58 15.62 0.36
C SER A 37 11.27 15.01 -0.15
N THR A 38 11.24 14.47 -1.37
CA THR A 38 10.09 13.73 -1.89
C THR A 38 9.82 12.50 -1.04
N PHE A 39 10.86 11.72 -0.73
CA PHE A 39 10.75 10.54 0.11
C PHE A 39 10.28 10.87 1.52
N LEU A 40 10.88 11.87 2.19
CA LEU A 40 10.42 12.29 3.53
C LEU A 40 8.97 12.78 3.54
N ARG A 41 8.51 13.37 2.44
CA ARG A 41 7.13 13.84 2.31
C ARG A 41 6.13 12.70 2.06
N THR A 42 6.55 11.47 1.80
CA THR A 42 5.62 10.33 1.68
C THR A 42 4.95 10.00 3.02
N PHE A 43 5.66 10.12 4.14
CA PHE A 43 5.09 9.84 5.47
C PHE A 43 3.95 10.78 5.86
N PRO A 44 4.10 12.12 5.79
CA PRO A 44 2.98 13.03 6.01
C PRO A 44 1.89 12.89 4.94
N LEU A 45 2.22 12.52 3.70
CA LEU A 45 1.23 12.21 2.66
C LEU A 45 0.36 11.01 3.08
N LEU A 46 0.97 9.94 3.56
CA LEU A 46 0.26 8.77 4.06
C LEU A 46 -0.58 9.11 5.28
N ARG A 47 0.00 9.84 6.24
CA ARG A 47 -0.70 10.28 7.45
C ARG A 47 -1.97 11.06 7.11
N GLN A 48 -1.86 12.08 6.25
CA GLN A 48 -3.01 12.91 5.89
C GLN A 48 -4.08 12.15 5.10
N SER A 49 -3.67 11.13 4.35
CA SER A 49 -4.59 10.24 3.63
C SER A 49 -5.33 9.27 4.55
N VAL A 50 -4.74 8.87 5.68
CA VAL A 50 -5.38 7.99 6.67
C VAL A 50 -6.26 8.78 7.65
N GLU A 51 -5.86 10.01 8.00
CA GLU A 51 -6.55 10.83 9.02
C GLU A 51 -7.79 11.56 8.49
N THR A 52 -8.05 11.56 7.18
CA THR A 52 -9.14 12.32 6.56
C THR A 52 -9.96 11.43 5.64
N VAL A 53 -11.29 11.66 5.60
CA VAL A 53 -12.16 11.03 4.60
C VAL A 53 -11.88 11.66 3.25
N THR A 54 -11.39 10.87 2.31
CA THR A 54 -10.89 11.33 1.02
C THR A 54 -11.64 10.65 -0.11
N LYS A 55 -11.81 11.32 -1.24
CA LYS A 55 -12.47 10.73 -2.43
C LYS A 55 -11.69 9.56 -3.04
N GLY A 56 -10.37 9.55 -2.86
CA GLY A 56 -9.46 8.50 -3.30
C GLY A 56 -8.57 8.02 -2.17
N PRO A 57 -7.76 6.98 -2.39
CA PRO A 57 -6.94 6.35 -1.36
C PRO A 57 -5.78 7.23 -0.85
N ILE A 58 -5.39 8.25 -1.63
CA ILE A 58 -4.35 9.22 -1.26
C ILE A 58 -4.91 10.64 -1.39
N LEU A 59 -4.71 11.43 -0.32
CA LEU A 59 -4.95 12.87 -0.32
C LEU A 59 -3.68 13.60 -0.75
N TRP A 60 -3.57 13.92 -2.04
CA TRP A 60 -2.37 14.55 -2.61
C TRP A 60 -2.12 15.97 -2.08
N TYR A 61 -3.18 16.68 -1.72
CA TYR A 61 -3.12 18.04 -1.20
C TYR A 61 -3.83 18.11 0.15
N GLY A 62 -3.09 18.46 1.20
CA GLY A 62 -3.64 18.49 2.55
C GLY A 62 -2.78 19.29 3.54
N ARG A 63 -3.16 19.19 4.81
CA ARG A 63 -2.57 19.98 5.91
C ARG A 63 -1.07 19.78 6.08
N TYR A 64 -0.57 18.56 5.86
CA TYR A 64 0.83 18.24 6.17
C TYR A 64 1.74 18.36 4.95
N VAL A 65 1.25 18.02 3.75
CA VAL A 65 2.00 18.15 2.50
C VAL A 65 1.12 18.46 1.30
N ASP A 66 1.74 19.14 0.35
CA ASP A 66 1.19 19.50 -0.95
C ASP A 66 1.98 18.80 -2.08
N PHE A 67 1.32 17.83 -2.71
CA PHE A 67 1.76 17.21 -3.96
C PHE A 67 1.07 17.77 -5.22
N GLY A 68 0.12 18.68 -5.06
CA GLY A 68 -0.83 19.12 -6.08
C GLY A 68 -1.88 18.04 -6.34
N GLY A 69 -2.06 17.68 -7.61
CA GLY A 69 -2.86 16.54 -8.03
C GLY A 69 -2.00 15.33 -8.40
N PHE A 70 -2.66 14.26 -8.87
CA PHE A 70 -1.93 13.08 -9.35
C PHE A 70 -0.94 13.41 -10.46
N ASP A 71 -1.32 14.25 -11.42
CA ASP A 71 -0.48 14.56 -12.58
C ASP A 71 0.82 15.29 -12.24
N THR A 72 0.82 16.04 -11.13
CA THR A 72 2.01 16.70 -10.59
C THR A 72 2.79 15.79 -9.63
N ALA A 73 2.13 14.79 -9.06
CA ALA A 73 2.73 13.84 -8.14
C ALA A 73 3.44 12.68 -8.85
N VAL A 74 2.85 12.14 -9.92
CA VAL A 74 3.41 11.03 -10.69
C VAL A 74 4.68 11.46 -11.44
N MET A 75 5.64 10.55 -11.53
CA MET A 75 6.87 10.79 -12.28
C MET A 75 6.57 11.09 -13.75
N ARG A 76 7.17 12.15 -14.28
CA ARG A 76 6.91 12.63 -15.64
C ARG A 76 7.14 11.57 -16.72
N THR A 77 8.12 10.69 -16.50
CA THR A 77 8.51 9.63 -17.43
C THR A 77 7.88 8.27 -17.10
N ALA A 78 6.96 8.21 -16.13
CA ALA A 78 6.27 6.96 -15.80
C ALA A 78 5.38 6.51 -16.96
N SER A 79 5.56 5.26 -17.38
CA SER A 79 4.72 4.58 -18.36
C SER A 79 4.53 3.14 -17.90
N PRO A 80 3.32 2.72 -17.48
CA PRO A 80 2.10 3.53 -17.36
C PRO A 80 2.22 4.64 -16.31
N ARG A 81 1.35 5.66 -16.37
CA ARG A 81 1.27 6.72 -15.35
C ARG A 81 0.61 6.18 -14.08
N GLU A 82 1.42 5.51 -13.27
CA GLU A 82 1.00 4.88 -12.02
C GLU A 82 1.98 5.21 -10.91
N VAL A 83 1.47 5.52 -9.71
CA VAL A 83 2.28 5.63 -8.49
C VAL A 83 2.06 4.38 -7.66
N THR A 84 3.13 3.75 -7.19
CA THR A 84 3.02 2.56 -6.34
C THR A 84 3.71 2.76 -5.00
N MET A 85 3.05 2.34 -3.94
CA MET A 85 3.58 2.32 -2.58
C MET A 85 3.54 0.90 -2.05
N ASP A 86 4.71 0.34 -1.75
CA ASP A 86 4.86 -0.96 -1.13
C ASP A 86 5.19 -0.81 0.36
N PHE A 87 4.48 -1.56 1.19
CA PHE A 87 4.64 -1.61 2.63
C PHE A 87 5.00 -3.03 3.03
N GLN A 88 6.15 -3.21 3.67
CA GLN A 88 6.45 -4.46 4.36
C GLN A 88 6.05 -4.31 5.83
N VAL A 89 5.09 -5.13 6.24
CA VAL A 89 4.54 -5.14 7.59
C VAL A 89 4.65 -6.53 8.19
N GLN A 90 4.74 -6.59 9.51
CA GLN A 90 4.59 -7.84 10.24
C GLN A 90 3.15 -8.00 10.70
N LEU A 91 2.49 -9.05 10.19
CA LEU A 91 1.18 -9.46 10.64
C LEU A 91 1.34 -10.50 11.75
N ARG A 92 0.62 -10.30 12.85
CA ARG A 92 0.46 -11.32 13.88
C ARG A 92 -0.90 -11.98 13.67
N PRO A 93 -0.97 -13.32 13.63
CA PRO A 93 -2.24 -14.02 13.62
C PRO A 93 -3.09 -13.55 14.80
N ASN A 94 -4.32 -13.12 14.53
CA ASN A 94 -5.28 -12.81 15.59
C ASN A 94 -5.87 -14.13 16.08
N ALA A 95 -5.07 -14.93 16.78
CA ALA A 95 -5.58 -16.06 17.52
C ALA A 95 -5.96 -15.55 18.91
N ASP A 96 -7.26 -15.37 19.17
CA ASP A 96 -7.71 -15.33 20.55
C ASP A 96 -7.49 -16.75 21.12
N PRO A 97 -6.58 -16.94 22.10
CA PRO A 97 -6.30 -18.26 22.65
C PRO A 97 -7.54 -18.89 23.30
N THR A 98 -8.57 -18.09 23.62
CA THR A 98 -9.79 -18.58 24.27
C THR A 98 -10.77 -19.28 23.33
N GLU A 99 -10.73 -19.02 22.02
CA GLU A 99 -11.59 -19.69 21.03
C GLU A 99 -11.06 -21.06 20.60
N VAL A 100 -9.76 -21.33 20.78
CA VAL A 100 -9.12 -22.61 20.39
C VAL A 100 -8.98 -23.55 21.61
N ARG A 101 -10.06 -23.77 22.37
CA ARG A 101 -10.14 -24.80 23.43
C ARG A 101 -10.62 -26.16 22.90
N SER A 102 -10.11 -26.63 21.76
CA SER A 102 -10.30 -28.03 21.36
C SER A 102 -9.14 -28.88 21.88
N TRP A 103 -9.42 -29.82 22.78
CA TRP A 103 -8.47 -30.74 23.42
C TRP A 103 -7.72 -31.66 22.45
N TYR A 104 -8.07 -31.65 21.16
CA TYR A 104 -7.52 -32.52 20.13
C TYR A 104 -6.45 -31.89 19.23
N TYR A 105 -6.16 -30.58 19.38
CA TYR A 105 -5.07 -29.94 18.65
C TYR A 105 -3.96 -29.55 19.62
N PRO A 106 -2.73 -30.09 19.47
CA PRO A 106 -1.59 -29.53 20.18
C PRO A 106 -1.53 -28.05 19.79
N ALA A 107 -1.55 -27.17 20.79
CA ALA A 107 -1.58 -25.72 20.63
C ALA A 107 -0.68 -25.31 19.46
N ILE A 108 -1.32 -24.99 18.33
CA ILE A 108 -0.64 -24.58 17.12
C ILE A 108 0.08 -23.29 17.50
N ARG A 109 1.38 -23.39 17.78
CA ARG A 109 2.29 -22.24 17.97
C ARG A 109 2.53 -21.54 16.63
N VAL A 110 1.48 -21.24 15.87
CA VAL A 110 1.60 -20.31 14.74
C VAL A 110 1.40 -18.92 15.33
N LEU A 111 2.43 -18.50 16.08
CA LEU A 111 2.63 -17.15 16.59
C LEU A 111 3.82 -16.49 15.89
N GLU A 112 4.31 -17.07 14.80
CA GLU A 112 5.37 -16.43 14.02
C GLU A 112 4.78 -15.20 13.32
N GLU A 113 5.46 -14.07 13.48
CA GLU A 113 5.19 -12.87 12.71
C GLU A 113 5.33 -13.21 11.24
N LEU A 114 4.28 -12.95 10.46
CA LEU A 114 4.26 -13.23 9.02
C LEU A 114 4.69 -11.96 8.29
N PRO A 115 5.91 -11.91 7.70
CA PRO A 115 6.32 -10.81 6.87
C PRO A 115 5.37 -10.73 5.68
N THR A 116 4.65 -9.61 5.59
CA THR A 116 3.62 -9.39 4.60
C THR A 116 3.95 -8.14 3.83
N THR A 117 4.01 -8.24 2.51
CA THR A 117 4.17 -7.10 1.62
C THR A 117 2.81 -6.74 1.06
N VAL A 118 2.37 -5.50 1.28
CA VAL A 118 1.17 -4.91 0.68
C VAL A 118 1.61 -3.84 -0.31
N SER A 119 1.22 -3.96 -1.58
CA SER A 119 1.48 -2.96 -2.61
C SER A 119 0.16 -2.32 -3.05
N LEU A 120 0.13 -0.99 -3.07
CA LEU A 120 -0.98 -0.19 -3.57
C LEU A 120 -0.52 0.64 -4.76
N SER A 121 -1.08 0.35 -5.92
CA SER A 121 -0.87 1.05 -7.18
C SER A 121 -2.05 1.96 -7.48
N LEU A 122 -1.75 3.20 -7.89
CA LEU A 122 -2.72 4.28 -8.08
C LEU A 122 -2.60 4.88 -9.46
N THR A 123 -3.74 5.11 -10.10
CA THR A 123 -3.83 5.80 -11.39
C THR A 123 -4.81 6.98 -11.31
N SER A 124 -4.72 7.89 -12.28
CA SER A 124 -5.65 9.00 -12.43
C SER A 124 -6.94 8.57 -13.12
N LEU A 125 -8.04 9.18 -12.73
CA LEU A 125 -9.26 9.31 -13.53
C LEU A 125 -9.26 10.60 -14.35
N ALA A 126 -10.30 10.76 -15.17
CA ALA A 126 -10.75 12.09 -15.57
C ALA A 126 -11.01 12.97 -14.33
N GLU A 127 -10.73 14.28 -14.44
CA GLU A 127 -10.92 15.29 -13.37
C GLU A 127 -9.96 15.23 -12.17
N GLY A 128 -8.83 14.51 -12.29
CA GLY A 128 -7.75 14.56 -11.29
C GLY A 128 -8.02 13.77 -10.00
N GLU A 129 -9.13 13.04 -9.94
CA GLU A 129 -9.39 12.04 -8.89
C GLU A 129 -8.49 10.81 -9.08
N THR A 130 -8.16 10.12 -7.99
CA THR A 130 -7.32 8.91 -8.03
C THR A 130 -8.05 7.69 -7.54
N LYS A 131 -7.79 6.55 -8.19
CA LYS A 131 -8.30 5.24 -7.80
C LYS A 131 -7.17 4.21 -7.67
N PRO A 132 -7.36 3.18 -6.84
CA PRO A 132 -6.50 2.01 -6.89
C PRO A 132 -6.65 1.30 -8.24
N SER A 133 -5.55 1.14 -8.98
CA SER A 133 -5.47 0.30 -10.19
C SER A 133 -5.10 -1.14 -9.85
N LYS A 134 -4.29 -1.33 -8.81
CA LYS A 134 -3.82 -2.65 -8.41
C LYS A 134 -3.50 -2.71 -6.92
N VAL A 135 -3.88 -3.83 -6.30
CA VAL A 135 -3.50 -4.19 -4.93
C VAL A 135 -2.82 -5.55 -5.00
N GLU A 136 -1.62 -5.65 -4.43
CA GLU A 136 -0.92 -6.93 -4.27
C GLU A 136 -0.66 -7.19 -2.80
N ILE A 137 -0.85 -8.43 -2.37
CA ILE A 137 -0.51 -8.89 -1.03
C ILE A 137 0.34 -10.16 -1.16
N ARG A 138 1.53 -10.15 -0.58
CA ARG A 138 2.44 -11.32 -0.53
C ARG A 138 2.74 -11.67 0.90
N PHE A 139 2.52 -12.92 1.28
CA PHE A 139 2.83 -13.45 2.61
C PHE A 139 3.12 -14.94 2.49
N ALA A 140 4.18 -15.43 3.15
CA ALA A 140 4.66 -16.80 2.99
C ALA A 140 4.75 -17.18 1.48
N ASP A 141 4.12 -18.28 1.08
CA ASP A 141 4.06 -18.77 -0.30
C ASP A 141 2.78 -18.30 -1.04
N HIS A 142 2.08 -17.32 -0.48
CA HIS A 142 0.83 -16.81 -1.03
C HIS A 142 1.00 -15.44 -1.69
N TYR A 143 0.37 -15.31 -2.84
CA TYR A 143 0.32 -14.08 -3.61
C TYR A 143 -1.12 -13.78 -4.02
N ILE A 144 -1.65 -12.69 -3.50
CA ILE A 144 -2.95 -12.16 -3.88
C ILE A 144 -2.71 -10.95 -4.78
N VAL A 145 -3.42 -10.90 -5.89
CA VAL A 145 -3.44 -9.73 -6.77
C VAL A 145 -4.87 -9.40 -7.16
N ILE A 146 -5.21 -8.14 -7.00
CA ILE A 146 -6.48 -7.57 -7.45
C ILE A 146 -6.15 -6.40 -8.37
N GLU A 147 -6.60 -6.46 -9.63
CA GLU A 147 -6.43 -5.40 -10.61
C GLU A 147 -7.80 -4.86 -11.01
N ALA A 148 -7.91 -3.54 -11.05
CA ALA A 148 -9.10 -2.84 -11.47
C ALA A 148 -8.82 -2.02 -12.74
N ASP A 149 -9.86 -1.87 -13.57
CA ASP A 149 -9.83 -0.96 -14.70
C ASP A 149 -9.99 0.52 -14.27
N PRO A 150 -9.81 1.48 -15.19
CA PRO A 150 -10.02 2.90 -14.88
C PRO A 150 -11.42 3.18 -14.31
N GLU A 151 -12.45 2.43 -14.71
CA GLU A 151 -13.80 2.57 -14.19
C GLU A 151 -13.94 2.04 -12.74
N GLY A 152 -13.00 1.22 -12.27
CA GLY A 152 -12.97 0.60 -10.95
C GLY A 152 -13.57 -0.82 -10.90
N ARG A 153 -13.83 -1.44 -12.06
CA ARG A 153 -14.26 -2.84 -12.15
C ARG A 153 -13.06 -3.75 -11.98
N ILE A 154 -13.21 -4.81 -11.20
CA ILE A 154 -12.12 -5.77 -10.98
C ILE A 154 -11.99 -6.61 -12.25
N LYS A 155 -10.83 -6.49 -12.92
CA LYS A 155 -10.49 -7.28 -14.11
C LYS A 155 -9.74 -8.57 -13.78
N CYS A 156 -9.07 -8.58 -12.62
CA CYS A 156 -8.32 -9.74 -12.17
C CYS A 156 -8.42 -9.83 -10.65
N PHE A 157 -8.75 -11.00 -10.13
CA PHE A 157 -8.57 -11.33 -8.73
C PHE A 157 -7.98 -12.73 -8.66
N ARG A 158 -6.67 -12.81 -8.49
CA ARG A 158 -5.96 -14.08 -8.36
C ARG A 158 -5.46 -14.31 -6.95
N LEU A 159 -5.58 -15.57 -6.52
CA LEU A 159 -4.85 -16.13 -5.40
C LEU A 159 -3.90 -17.18 -5.96
N ASN A 160 -2.61 -16.88 -5.88
CA ASN A 160 -1.52 -17.64 -6.49
C ASN A 160 -1.79 -17.76 -8.01
N ASP A 161 -1.90 -18.98 -8.51
CA ASP A 161 -2.14 -19.27 -9.93
C ASP A 161 -3.63 -19.43 -10.29
N ARG A 162 -4.55 -19.24 -9.34
CA ARG A 162 -5.99 -19.38 -9.58
C ARG A 162 -6.68 -18.03 -9.68
N ASP A 163 -7.45 -17.84 -10.74
CA ASP A 163 -8.41 -16.75 -10.83
C ASP A 163 -9.65 -17.08 -10.01
N ILE A 164 -10.03 -16.17 -9.11
CA ILE A 164 -11.19 -16.30 -8.24
C ILE A 164 -12.44 -15.71 -8.92
N LEU A 165 -12.28 -14.94 -10.01
CA LEU A 165 -13.39 -14.28 -10.70
C LEU A 165 -14.30 -15.21 -11.54
N GLU A 166 -14.06 -16.53 -11.58
CA GLU A 166 -14.88 -17.46 -12.37
C GLU A 166 -16.38 -17.35 -11.98
N GLY A 167 -17.13 -16.55 -12.74
CA GLY A 167 -18.58 -16.39 -12.64
C GLY A 167 -19.10 -15.21 -11.81
N SER A 168 -18.30 -14.21 -11.43
CA SER A 168 -18.78 -13.08 -10.61
C SER A 168 -18.19 -11.71 -11.00
N ASP A 169 -19.04 -10.67 -11.00
CA ASP A 169 -18.69 -9.28 -11.32
C ASP A 169 -18.47 -8.49 -10.02
N PHE A 170 -17.21 -8.30 -9.62
CA PHE A 170 -16.86 -7.52 -8.43
C PHE A 170 -16.37 -6.12 -8.83
N ARG A 171 -16.75 -5.11 -8.05
CA ARG A 171 -16.20 -3.75 -8.17
C ARG A 171 -15.28 -3.46 -7.00
N LEU A 172 -14.12 -2.86 -7.28
CA LEU A 172 -13.22 -2.38 -6.24
C LEU A 172 -13.79 -1.06 -5.72
N ALA A 173 -14.60 -1.13 -4.67
CA ALA A 173 -15.02 0.07 -3.95
C ALA A 173 -13.83 0.57 -3.11
N ALA A 174 -13.50 1.85 -3.23
CA ALA A 174 -12.55 2.49 -2.32
C ALA A 174 -13.18 2.52 -0.91
N GLY A 175 -12.74 1.62 -0.03
CA GLY A 175 -13.10 1.62 1.38
C GLY A 175 -12.20 2.55 2.19
N GLU A 176 -12.66 2.95 3.38
CA GLU A 176 -11.85 3.70 4.34
C GLU A 176 -10.67 2.84 4.85
N ASN A 177 -9.54 3.47 5.21
CA ASN A 177 -8.36 2.83 5.82
C ASN A 177 -7.59 1.79 4.95
N LEU A 178 -7.50 1.97 3.63
CA LEU A 178 -6.66 1.12 2.76
C LEU A 178 -5.15 1.19 3.05
N LEU A 179 -4.73 2.22 3.79
CA LEU A 179 -3.35 2.43 4.18
C LEU A 179 -3.12 1.95 5.63
N PRO A 180 -1.94 1.40 5.92
CA PRO A 180 -1.60 0.99 7.27
C PRO A 180 -1.68 2.18 8.24
N ARG A 181 -2.37 2.02 9.37
CA ARG A 181 -2.36 3.02 10.45
C ARG A 181 -0.95 3.13 11.02
N LEU A 182 -0.30 4.26 10.77
CA LEU A 182 0.97 4.65 11.37
C LEU A 182 0.70 5.08 12.82
N VAL A 183 0.57 4.12 13.74
CA VAL A 183 0.47 4.44 15.17
C VAL A 183 1.84 4.92 15.64
N LEU A 184 1.96 6.22 15.90
CA LEU A 184 3.04 6.77 16.72
C LEU A 184 2.63 6.53 18.18
N THR A 185 2.96 5.36 18.72
CA THR A 185 2.98 5.13 20.17
C THR A 185 4.21 5.79 20.79
#